data_AF-A0A151UAB4-F1
#
_entry.id   AF-A0A151UAB4-F1
#
_cell.length_a   1.000
_cell.length_b   1.000
_cell.length_c   1.000
_cell.angle_alpha   90.00
_cell.angle_beta   90.00
_cell.angle_gamma   90.00
#
_symmetry.space_group_name_H-M   'P 1'
#
loop_
_entity.id
_entity.type
_entity.pdbx_description
1 polymer ?
#
loop_
_entity_poly.entity_id
_entity_poly.type
_entity_poly.pdbx_seq_one_letter_code
_entity_poly.pdbx_strand_id
1 'polypeptide(L)'
;MTFTSIEHPQSNGQAESANKVILSGLKKRIQDSGASWVEELPRVLWSYHTIVHSSTQDTPFNLVYGTDAMIPIEIAEPLVRTTAFSKEESDQGRRVDLDLITETRERARINQVAAQRRAAFNHNTKVAPRDFVVGDLVLKRAQLTQMRNKLSPKWVGPYKIDDVVGKGAYRLRTLDGGMIPRTWNAANLRFYYS
;
A
#
# COMPACT_ATOMS: atom_id res chain seq x y z
N MET A 1 -18.60 -0.68 -14.20
CA MET A 1 -18.05 -0.70 -12.83
C MET A 1 -17.30 -2.01 -12.65
N THR A 2 -15.99 -1.93 -12.41
CA THR A 2 -15.14 -3.11 -12.23
C THR A 2 -15.05 -3.41 -10.74
N PHE A 3 -15.59 -4.55 -10.32
CA PHE A 3 -15.55 -4.98 -8.91
C PHE A 3 -14.34 -5.88 -8.69
N THR A 4 -13.60 -5.65 -7.59
CA THR A 4 -12.51 -6.52 -7.15
C THR A 4 -13.06 -7.77 -6.47
N SER A 5 -12.40 -8.91 -6.66
CA SER A 5 -12.76 -10.19 -6.00
C SER A 5 -12.80 -10.05 -4.48
N ILE A 6 -13.78 -10.71 -3.87
CA ILE A 6 -13.92 -10.83 -2.41
C ILE A 6 -12.60 -11.37 -1.82
N GLU A 7 -12.15 -10.78 -0.71
CA GLU A 7 -10.94 -11.16 0.06
C GLU A 7 -9.57 -11.02 -0.64
N HIS A 8 -9.46 -10.22 -1.71
CA HIS A 8 -8.16 -9.85 -2.30
C HIS A 8 -7.82 -8.36 -2.14
N PRO A 9 -7.44 -7.90 -0.92
CA PRO A 9 -7.09 -6.50 -0.63
C PRO A 9 -5.96 -5.95 -1.51
N GLN A 10 -5.05 -6.83 -1.94
CA GLN A 10 -3.95 -6.49 -2.86
C GLN A 10 -4.42 -5.93 -4.21
N SER A 11 -5.65 -6.25 -4.65
CA SER A 11 -6.22 -5.72 -5.90
C SER A 11 -6.61 -4.24 -5.81
N ASN A 12 -6.79 -3.71 -4.60
CA ASN A 12 -7.06 -2.29 -4.34
C ASN A 12 -5.91 -1.61 -3.55
N GLY A 13 -4.69 -2.11 -3.73
CA GLY A 13 -3.53 -1.69 -2.94
C GLY A 13 -3.20 -0.18 -3.03
N GLN A 14 -3.61 0.50 -4.11
CA GLN A 14 -3.45 1.95 -4.23
C GLN A 14 -4.34 2.71 -3.24
N ALA A 15 -5.63 2.36 -3.16
CA ALA A 15 -6.54 2.98 -2.20
C ALA A 15 -6.16 2.62 -0.76
N GLU A 16 -5.71 1.39 -0.51
CA GLU A 16 -5.20 0.99 0.81
C GLU A 16 -3.97 1.80 1.22
N SER A 17 -3.05 2.04 0.30
CA SER A 17 -1.86 2.87 0.55
C SER A 17 -2.25 4.33 0.84
N ALA A 18 -3.20 4.90 0.09
CA ALA A 18 -3.72 6.25 0.33
C ALA A 18 -4.39 6.35 1.72
N ASN A 19 -5.28 5.40 2.03
CA ASN A 19 -5.97 5.32 3.32
C ASN A 19 -4.97 5.24 4.48
N LYS A 20 -3.88 4.47 4.33
CA LYS A 20 -2.83 4.37 5.35
C LYS A 20 -2.18 5.72 5.65
N VAL A 21 -1.89 6.52 4.63
CA VAL A 21 -1.28 7.86 4.80
C VAL A 21 -2.28 8.80 5.48
N ILE A 22 -3.53 8.82 5.02
CA ILE A 22 -4.59 9.67 5.59
C ILE A 22 -4.84 9.32 7.06
N LEU A 23 -5.01 8.03 7.38
CA LEU A 23 -5.20 7.57 8.76
C LEU A 23 -4.00 7.90 9.65
N SER A 24 -2.77 7.80 9.12
CA SER A 24 -1.58 8.20 9.88
C SER A 24 -1.54 9.70 10.15
N GLY A 25 -1.97 10.53 9.20
CA GLY A 25 -2.06 11.98 9.38
C GLY A 25 -3.11 12.35 10.42
N LEU A 26 -4.31 11.76 10.32
CA LEU A 26 -5.39 11.94 11.29
C LEU A 26 -4.97 11.55 12.70
N LYS A 27 -4.34 10.37 12.87
CA LYS A 27 -3.89 9.91 14.18
C LYS A 27 -2.98 10.93 14.87
N LYS A 28 -2.02 11.51 14.13
CA LYS A 28 -1.12 12.55 14.67
C LYS A 28 -1.90 13.79 15.08
N ARG A 29 -2.75 14.31 14.19
CA ARG A 29 -3.54 15.52 14.46
C ARG A 29 -4.48 15.38 15.64
N ILE A 30 -5.16 14.24 15.78
CA ILE A 30 -6.07 13.97 16.90
C ILE A 30 -5.29 13.87 18.22
N GLN A 31 -4.12 13.23 18.21
CA GLN A 31 -3.25 13.15 19.39
C GLN A 31 -2.73 14.52 19.84
N ASP A 32 -2.42 15.41 18.89
CA ASP A 32 -1.86 16.73 19.19
C ASP A 32 -2.93 17.76 19.60
N SER A 33 -4.09 17.77 18.93
CA SER A 33 -5.14 18.78 19.10
C SER A 33 -6.26 18.39 20.06
N GLY A 34 -6.46 17.08 20.30
CA GLY A 34 -7.65 16.57 20.99
C GLY A 34 -8.97 16.76 20.23
N ALA A 35 -8.92 17.29 19.00
CA ALA A 35 -10.08 17.59 18.16
C ALA A 35 -10.72 16.33 17.56
N SER A 36 -11.97 16.46 17.11
CA SER A 36 -12.66 15.35 16.43
C SER A 36 -12.00 15.05 15.08
N TRP A 37 -11.97 13.78 14.68
CA TRP A 37 -11.41 13.38 13.39
C TRP A 37 -12.09 14.08 12.20
N VAL A 38 -13.37 14.47 12.37
CA VAL A 38 -14.15 15.19 11.35
C VAL A 38 -13.58 16.60 11.10
N GLU A 39 -13.11 17.27 12.16
CA GLU A 39 -12.58 18.63 12.09
C GLU A 39 -11.17 18.65 11.48
N GLU A 40 -10.39 17.60 11.72
CA GLU A 40 -9.01 17.47 11.22
C GLU A 40 -8.94 16.88 9.80
N LEU A 41 -9.99 16.18 9.35
CA LEU A 41 -10.00 15.51 8.04
C LEU A 41 -9.69 16.47 6.88
N PRO A 42 -10.32 17.66 6.76
CA PRO A 42 -10.00 18.59 5.67
C PRO A 42 -8.53 19.02 5.65
N ARG A 43 -7.92 19.22 6.82
CA ARG A 43 -6.50 19.63 6.94
C ARG A 43 -5.55 18.51 6.51
N VAL A 44 -5.87 17.27 6.88
CA VAL A 44 -5.10 16.08 6.48
C VAL A 44 -5.24 15.84 4.98
N LEU A 45 -6.46 15.92 4.43
CA LEU A 45 -6.70 15.78 3.00
C LEU A 45 -6.00 16.87 2.20
N TRP A 46 -6.05 18.12 2.65
CA TRP A 46 -5.32 19.22 2.03
C TRP A 46 -3.82 18.89 1.93
N SER A 47 -3.21 18.52 3.06
CA SER A 47 -1.80 18.13 3.12
C SER A 47 -1.50 16.97 2.16
N TYR A 48 -2.37 15.96 2.10
CA TYR A 48 -2.21 14.82 1.20
C TYR A 48 -2.23 15.22 -0.28
N HIS A 49 -3.13 16.15 -0.65
CA HIS A 49 -3.29 16.62 -2.02
C HIS A 49 -2.17 17.57 -2.48
N THR A 50 -1.57 18.34 -1.57
CA THR A 50 -0.57 19.37 -1.92
C THR A 50 0.88 18.98 -1.64
N ILE A 51 1.13 17.81 -1.06
CA ILE A 51 2.49 17.28 -0.85
C ILE A 51 2.92 16.47 -2.08
N VAL A 52 4.19 16.58 -2.47
CA VAL A 52 4.80 15.75 -3.52
C VAL A 52 4.95 14.32 -3.03
N HIS A 53 4.41 13.35 -3.77
CA HIS A 53 4.52 11.94 -3.41
C HIS A 53 5.79 11.33 -4.00
N SER A 54 6.53 10.55 -3.21
CA SER A 54 7.79 9.95 -3.65
C SER A 54 7.63 8.94 -4.80
N SER A 55 6.45 8.33 -4.94
CA SER A 55 6.15 7.39 -6.02
C SER A 55 5.88 8.06 -7.36
N THR A 56 5.19 9.21 -7.38
CA THR A 56 4.84 9.94 -8.61
C THR A 56 5.82 11.07 -8.92
N GLN A 57 6.53 11.56 -7.90
CA GLN A 57 7.34 12.79 -7.91
C GLN A 57 6.51 14.04 -8.24
N ASP A 58 5.21 14.00 -7.93
CA ASP A 58 4.26 15.09 -8.18
C ASP A 58 3.19 15.12 -7.08
N THR A 59 2.43 16.21 -7.00
CA THR A 59 1.31 16.36 -6.06
C THR A 59 0.02 15.75 -6.65
N PRO A 60 -0.83 15.07 -5.85
CA PRO A 60 -2.11 14.58 -6.35
C PRO A 60 -2.99 15.69 -6.94
N PHE A 61 -2.93 16.91 -6.38
CA PHE A 61 -3.69 18.04 -6.90
C PHE A 61 -3.27 18.40 -8.34
N ASN A 62 -1.97 18.52 -8.61
CA ASN A 62 -1.46 18.81 -9.94
C ASN A 62 -1.82 17.71 -10.95
N LEU A 63 -1.76 16.44 -10.56
CA LEU A 63 -2.15 15.33 -11.44
C LEU A 63 -3.64 15.35 -11.84
N VAL A 64 -4.50 15.92 -11.01
CA VAL A 64 -5.95 16.04 -11.28
C VAL A 64 -6.24 17.31 -12.08
N TYR A 65 -5.70 18.46 -11.66
CA TYR A 65 -6.10 19.78 -12.15
C TYR A 65 -5.12 20.43 -13.12
N GLY A 66 -3.90 19.91 -13.25
CA GLY A 66 -2.86 20.40 -14.16
C GLY A 66 -2.06 21.60 -13.65
N THR A 67 -2.32 22.03 -12.42
CA THR A 67 -1.60 23.14 -11.77
C THR A 67 -1.41 22.82 -10.28
N ASP A 68 -0.41 23.44 -9.66
CA ASP A 68 -0.23 23.41 -8.22
C ASP A 68 -1.40 24.08 -7.48
N ALA A 69 -1.71 23.55 -6.29
CA ALA A 69 -2.68 24.15 -5.40
C ALA A 69 -2.13 25.44 -4.78
N MET A 70 -2.99 26.46 -4.67
CA MET A 70 -2.69 27.66 -3.90
C MET A 70 -2.71 27.34 -2.41
N ILE A 71 -1.59 27.52 -1.72
CA ILE A 71 -1.47 27.19 -0.29
C ILE A 71 -2.06 28.30 0.58
N PRO A 72 -2.58 28.01 1.79
CA PRO A 72 -3.24 29.00 2.63
C PRO A 72 -2.42 30.26 2.94
N ILE A 73 -1.08 30.14 3.02
CA ILE A 73 -0.21 31.29 3.27
C ILE A 73 -0.18 32.26 2.08
N GLU A 74 -0.33 31.78 0.84
CA GLU A 74 -0.42 32.64 -0.37
C GLU A 74 -1.73 33.45 -0.43
N ILE A 75 -2.74 33.01 0.33
CA ILE A 75 -4.01 33.71 0.49
C ILE A 75 -3.91 34.75 1.61
N ALA A 76 -3.32 34.36 2.75
CA ALA A 76 -3.16 35.24 3.91
C ALA A 76 -2.17 36.37 3.63
N GLU A 77 -1.07 36.06 2.93
CA GLU A 77 -0.05 37.01 2.49
C GLU A 77 -0.10 37.07 0.96
N PRO A 78 -0.65 38.14 0.36
CA PRO A 78 -0.83 38.23 -1.09
C PRO A 78 0.52 38.14 -1.84
N LEU A 79 0.82 36.97 -2.39
CA LEU A 79 1.96 36.76 -3.30
C LEU A 79 1.65 37.24 -4.72
N VAL A 80 2.65 37.20 -5.60
CA VAL A 80 2.52 37.56 -7.04
C VAL A 80 1.31 36.91 -7.70
N ARG A 81 1.00 35.64 -7.38
CA ARG A 81 -0.19 34.93 -7.89
C ARG A 81 -1.51 35.62 -7.55
N THR A 82 -1.58 36.29 -6.40
CA THR A 82 -2.78 36.97 -5.88
C THR A 82 -2.78 38.45 -6.25
N THR A 83 -1.62 39.11 -6.27
CA THR A 83 -1.49 40.56 -6.52
C THR A 83 -1.44 40.93 -8.00
N ALA A 84 -0.89 40.06 -8.85
CA ALA A 84 -0.84 40.25 -10.30
C ALA A 84 -1.91 39.42 -11.04
N PHE A 85 -3.00 39.06 -10.36
CA PHE A 85 -4.05 38.25 -10.97
C PHE A 85 -4.76 39.02 -12.09
N SER A 86 -4.62 38.52 -13.31
CA SER A 86 -5.41 38.88 -14.48
C SER A 86 -6.24 37.68 -14.91
N LYS A 87 -7.54 37.88 -15.11
CA LYS A 87 -8.44 36.79 -15.49
C LYS A 87 -8.06 36.25 -16.87
N GLU A 88 -7.77 37.14 -17.81
CA GLU A 88 -7.40 36.80 -19.18
C GLU A 88 -6.10 35.99 -19.22
N GLU A 89 -5.09 36.40 -18.44
CA GLU A 89 -3.82 35.68 -18.35
C GLU A 89 -3.98 34.32 -17.64
N SER A 90 -4.80 34.26 -16.60
CA SER A 90 -5.10 33.02 -15.88
C SER A 90 -5.85 32.01 -16.76
N ASP A 91 -6.84 32.45 -17.53
CA ASP A 91 -7.57 31.61 -18.47
C ASP A 91 -6.66 31.09 -19.60
N GLN A 92 -5.71 31.92 -20.06
CA GLN A 92 -4.73 31.51 -21.05
C GLN A 92 -3.72 30.50 -20.47
N GLY A 93 -3.19 30.74 -19.26
CA GLY A 93 -2.33 29.80 -18.55
C GLY A 93 -3.01 28.46 -18.32
N ARG A 94 -4.29 28.48 -17.92
CA ARG A 94 -5.10 27.28 -17.70
C ARG A 94 -5.24 26.40 -18.95
N ARG A 95 -5.26 26.98 -20.15
CA ARG A 95 -5.28 26.20 -21.40
C ARG A 95 -3.94 25.48 -21.60
N VAL A 96 -2.83 26.18 -21.37
CA VAL A 96 -1.49 25.60 -21.46
C VAL A 96 -1.32 24.46 -20.45
N ASP A 97 -1.77 24.66 -19.22
CA ASP A 97 -1.73 23.62 -18.17
C ASP A 97 -2.52 22.38 -18.58
N LEU A 98 -3.70 22.55 -19.19
CA LEU A 98 -4.53 21.45 -19.68
C LEU A 98 -3.91 20.73 -20.88
N ASP A 99 -3.16 21.43 -21.73
CA ASP A 99 -2.43 20.80 -22.84
C ASP A 99 -1.25 19.95 -22.30
N LEU A 100 -0.56 20.44 -21.26
CA LEU A 100 0.60 19.78 -20.66
C LEU A 100 0.26 18.69 -19.64
N ILE A 101 -0.95 18.68 -19.06
CA ILE A 101 -1.34 17.74 -18.01
C ILE A 101 -1.16 16.27 -18.41
N THR A 102 -1.31 15.96 -19.69
CA THR A 102 -1.15 14.61 -20.22
C THR A 102 0.31 14.14 -20.09
N GLU A 103 1.27 15.02 -20.38
CA GLU A 103 2.70 14.73 -20.23
C GLU A 103 3.08 14.58 -18.76
N THR A 104 2.54 15.43 -17.89
CA THR A 104 2.72 15.35 -16.44
C THR A 104 2.22 14.01 -15.89
N ARG A 105 1.03 13.57 -16.33
CA ARG A 105 0.45 12.28 -15.95
C ARG A 105 1.29 11.10 -16.44
N GLU A 106 1.80 11.14 -17.68
CA GLU A 106 2.64 10.04 -18.19
C GLU A 106 3.97 9.98 -17.44
N ARG A 107 4.59 11.13 -17.13
CA ARG A 107 5.80 11.19 -16.31
C ARG A 107 5.55 10.58 -14.91
N ALA A 108 4.46 10.96 -14.28
CA ALA A 108 4.05 10.39 -12.98
C ALA A 108 3.81 8.88 -13.07
N ARG A 109 3.23 8.39 -14.18
CA ARG A 109 3.01 6.96 -14.43
C ARG A 109 4.34 6.21 -14.54
N ILE A 110 5.31 6.74 -15.28
CA ILE A 110 6.66 6.18 -15.40
C ILE A 110 7.33 6.08 -14.03
N ASN A 111 7.29 7.16 -13.25
CA ASN A 111 7.82 7.20 -11.88
C ASN A 111 7.16 6.16 -10.98
N GLN A 112 5.83 6.03 -11.06
CA GLN A 112 5.07 5.08 -10.26
C GLN A 112 5.45 3.63 -10.59
N VAL A 113 5.57 3.30 -11.88
CA VAL A 113 6.01 1.97 -12.32
C VAL A 113 7.44 1.69 -11.85
N ALA A 114 8.34 2.68 -11.96
CA ALA A 114 9.71 2.54 -11.48
C ALA A 114 9.77 2.32 -9.96
N ALA A 115 8.96 3.06 -9.19
CA ALA A 115 8.85 2.90 -7.74
C ALA A 115 8.32 1.50 -7.35
N GLN A 116 7.28 1.02 -8.04
CA GLN A 116 6.75 -0.34 -7.84
C GLN A 116 7.79 -1.40 -8.15
N ARG A 117 8.55 -1.27 -9.26
CA ARG A 117 9.62 -2.19 -9.61
C ARG A 117 10.74 -2.22 -8.56
N ARG A 118 11.17 -1.04 -8.06
CA ARG A 118 12.15 -0.94 -6.97
C ARG A 118 11.65 -1.61 -5.69
N ALA A 119 10.38 -1.39 -5.34
CA ALA A 119 9.76 -2.03 -4.17
C ALA A 119 9.70 -3.56 -4.33
N ALA A 120 9.30 -4.05 -5.51
CA ALA A 120 9.26 -5.48 -5.80
C ALA A 120 10.65 -6.11 -5.77
N PHE A 121 11.66 -5.45 -6.35
CA PHE A 121 13.05 -5.89 -6.28
C PHE A 121 13.53 -5.99 -4.84
N ASN A 122 13.36 -4.93 -4.04
CA ASN A 122 13.76 -4.91 -2.64
C ASN A 122 13.04 -5.96 -1.80
N HIS A 123 11.78 -6.25 -2.10
CA HIS A 123 11.04 -7.34 -1.47
C HIS A 123 11.65 -8.69 -1.85
N ASN A 124 11.82 -8.95 -3.14
CA ASN A 124 12.34 -10.23 -3.65
C ASN A 124 13.76 -10.52 -3.13
N THR A 125 14.63 -9.51 -3.02
CA THR A 125 15.98 -9.69 -2.45
C THR A 125 15.95 -10.09 -0.97
N LYS A 126 14.91 -9.70 -0.22
CA LYS A 126 14.75 -10.05 1.20
C LYS A 126 14.06 -11.39 1.42
N VAL A 127 13.36 -11.90 0.40
CA VAL A 127 12.69 -13.21 0.48
C VAL A 127 13.74 -14.28 0.18
N ALA A 128 14.23 -14.94 1.21
CA ALA A 128 14.96 -16.18 1.04
C ALA A 128 13.99 -17.23 0.47
N PRO A 129 14.26 -17.82 -0.72
CA PRO A 129 13.47 -18.93 -1.21
C PRO A 129 13.54 -20.07 -0.20
N ARG A 130 12.38 -20.56 0.22
CA ARG A 130 12.25 -21.71 1.11
C ARG A 130 11.59 -22.83 0.32
N ASP A 131 12.43 -23.70 -0.18
CA ASP A 131 11.99 -24.90 -0.87
C ASP A 131 11.94 -26.04 0.15
N PHE A 132 10.80 -26.71 0.20
CA PHE A 132 10.60 -27.88 1.05
C PHE A 132 10.50 -29.11 0.14
N VAL A 133 11.09 -30.22 0.58
CA VAL A 133 10.98 -31.50 -0.12
C VAL A 133 9.98 -32.42 0.59
N VAL A 134 9.39 -33.34 -0.17
CA VAL A 134 8.53 -34.39 0.39
C VAL A 134 9.33 -35.14 1.46
N GLY A 135 8.77 -35.21 2.66
CA GLY A 135 9.45 -35.80 3.81
C GLY A 135 9.84 -34.80 4.89
N ASP A 136 10.01 -33.53 4.55
CA ASP A 136 10.46 -32.51 5.51
C ASP A 136 9.44 -32.30 6.63
N LEU A 137 9.97 -32.14 7.85
CA LEU A 137 9.17 -31.74 9.00
C LEU A 137 9.09 -30.22 9.06
N VAL A 138 7.85 -29.72 9.06
CA VAL A 138 7.52 -28.30 9.03
C VAL A 138 6.54 -27.93 10.12
N LEU A 139 6.65 -26.69 10.60
CA LEU A 139 5.64 -26.01 11.39
C LEU A 139 4.82 -25.11 10.49
N LYS A 140 3.52 -25.09 10.74
CA LYS A 140 2.52 -24.31 10.02
C LYS A 140 2.12 -23.09 10.83
N ARG A 141 1.98 -21.93 10.19
CA ARG A 141 1.52 -20.72 10.89
C ARG A 141 0.10 -20.92 11.45
N ALA A 142 -0.10 -20.56 12.72
CA ALA A 142 -1.39 -20.67 13.40
C ALA A 142 -2.43 -19.76 12.72
N GLN A 143 -3.63 -20.27 12.52
CA GLN A 143 -4.77 -19.45 12.09
C GLN A 143 -5.36 -18.71 13.30
N LEU A 144 -6.01 -17.57 13.07
CA LEU A 144 -6.64 -16.78 14.14
C LEU A 144 -7.62 -17.60 14.99
N THR A 145 -8.35 -18.54 14.36
CA THR A 145 -9.25 -19.49 15.04
C THR A 145 -8.54 -20.45 15.99
N GLN A 146 -7.23 -20.66 15.80
CA GLN A 146 -6.40 -21.53 16.64
C GLN A 146 -5.65 -20.75 17.73
N MET A 147 -5.65 -19.42 17.67
CA MET A 147 -5.03 -18.56 18.66
C MET A 147 -6.06 -18.12 19.69
N ARG A 148 -5.95 -18.60 20.93
CA ARG A 148 -6.88 -18.25 22.02
C ARG A 148 -6.58 -16.87 22.62
N ASN A 149 -5.31 -16.46 22.59
CA ASN A 149 -4.84 -15.20 23.13
C ASN A 149 -3.53 -14.78 22.44
N LYS A 150 -3.06 -13.56 22.74
CA LYS A 150 -1.81 -13.00 22.18
C LYS A 150 -0.55 -13.85 22.46
N LEU A 151 -0.61 -14.69 23.49
CA LEU A 151 0.48 -15.59 23.92
C LEU A 151 0.40 -16.99 23.30
N SER A 152 -0.62 -17.27 22.48
CA SER A 152 -0.75 -18.56 21.80
C SER A 152 0.42 -18.77 20.83
N PRO A 153 0.93 -20.00 20.68
CA PRO A 153 2.00 -20.30 19.74
C PRO A 153 1.63 -19.84 18.33
N LYS A 154 2.49 -19.02 17.71
CA LYS A 154 2.30 -18.53 16.34
C LYS A 154 2.46 -19.63 15.28
N TRP A 155 2.99 -20.78 15.67
CA TRP A 155 3.33 -21.90 14.81
C TRP A 155 2.82 -23.19 15.45
N VAL A 156 2.19 -24.05 14.65
CA VAL A 156 1.53 -25.30 15.03
C VAL A 156 2.16 -26.44 14.24
N GLY A 157 2.30 -27.60 14.86
CA GLY A 157 2.90 -28.80 14.25
C GLY A 157 3.67 -29.59 15.31
N PRO A 158 4.47 -30.58 14.93
CA PRO A 158 5.03 -30.84 13.59
C PRO A 158 4.05 -31.45 12.56
N TYR A 159 4.28 -31.12 11.28
CA TYR A 159 3.65 -31.73 10.11
C TYR A 159 4.73 -32.20 9.13
N LYS A 160 4.39 -33.16 8.28
CA LYS A 160 5.27 -33.66 7.21
C LYS A 160 4.80 -33.14 5.85
N ILE A 161 5.72 -32.72 4.99
CA ILE A 161 5.41 -32.42 3.59
C ILE A 161 5.07 -33.72 2.88
N ASP A 162 3.87 -33.79 2.33
CA ASP A 162 3.40 -34.95 1.57
C ASP A 162 3.62 -34.79 0.08
N ASP A 163 3.39 -33.59 -0.45
CA ASP A 163 3.49 -33.32 -1.88
C ASP A 163 3.82 -31.85 -2.17
N VAL A 164 4.54 -31.63 -3.26
CA VAL A 164 4.94 -30.32 -3.78
C VAL A 164 4.06 -30.00 -5.00
N VAL A 165 3.07 -29.13 -4.81
CA VAL A 165 2.08 -28.80 -5.85
C VAL A 165 2.65 -27.81 -6.88
N GLY A 166 3.72 -27.09 -6.53
CA GLY A 166 4.40 -26.10 -7.38
C GLY A 166 4.09 -24.65 -6.98
N LYS A 167 4.89 -23.70 -7.50
CA LYS A 167 4.82 -22.25 -7.18
C LYS A 167 4.84 -21.94 -5.67
N GLY A 168 5.56 -22.76 -4.90
CA GLY A 168 5.69 -22.62 -3.45
C GLY A 168 4.46 -23.05 -2.64
N ALA A 169 3.58 -23.89 -3.20
CA ALA A 169 2.46 -24.51 -2.48
C ALA A 169 2.73 -26.00 -2.17
N TYR A 170 2.40 -26.41 -0.94
CA TYR A 170 2.69 -27.74 -0.40
C TYR A 170 1.46 -28.38 0.25
N ARG A 171 1.33 -29.70 0.14
CA ARG A 171 0.36 -30.49 0.92
C ARG A 171 1.02 -31.03 2.18
N LEU A 172 0.28 -30.98 3.29
CA LEU A 172 0.76 -31.39 4.59
C LEU A 172 0.05 -32.66 5.06
N ARG A 173 0.78 -33.50 5.78
CA ARG A 173 0.26 -34.66 6.50
C ARG A 173 0.61 -34.54 7.99
N THR A 174 -0.33 -34.88 8.85
CA THR A 174 -0.08 -35.04 10.29
C THR A 174 0.85 -36.23 10.53
N LEU A 175 1.59 -36.24 11.63
CA LEU A 175 2.46 -37.38 11.97
C LEU A 175 1.69 -38.71 12.07
N ASP A 176 0.42 -38.65 12.47
CA ASP A 176 -0.48 -39.81 12.59
C ASP A 176 -1.05 -40.29 11.25
N GLY A 177 -0.58 -39.75 10.12
CA GLY A 177 -0.99 -40.17 8.77
C GLY A 177 -2.19 -39.41 8.20
N GLY A 178 -2.89 -38.60 9.00
CA GLY A 178 -4.02 -37.79 8.54
C GLY A 178 -3.62 -36.71 7.53
N MET A 179 -4.27 -36.66 6.36
CA MET A 179 -4.02 -35.61 5.36
C MET A 179 -4.67 -34.29 5.77
N ILE A 180 -3.95 -33.18 5.59
CA ILE A 180 -4.54 -31.85 5.70
C ILE A 180 -5.09 -31.46 4.32
N PRO A 181 -6.42 -31.22 4.18
CA PRO A 181 -7.05 -31.07 2.88
C PRO A 181 -6.67 -29.79 2.12
N ARG A 182 -6.07 -28.79 2.80
CA ARG A 182 -5.67 -27.51 2.19
C ARG A 182 -4.19 -27.51 1.83
N THR A 183 -3.85 -26.89 0.70
CA THR A 183 -2.48 -26.55 0.33
C THR A 183 -1.98 -25.31 1.06
N TRP A 184 -0.71 -25.30 1.45
CA TRP A 184 -0.08 -24.23 2.23
C TRP A 184 1.07 -23.61 1.45
N ASN A 185 1.11 -22.27 1.42
CA ASN A 185 2.23 -21.55 0.80
C ASN A 185 3.48 -21.60 1.68
N ALA A 186 4.67 -21.64 1.06
CA ALA A 186 5.98 -21.63 1.70
C ALA A 186 6.12 -20.56 2.79
N ALA A 187 5.55 -19.37 2.59
CA ALA A 187 5.60 -18.26 3.54
C ALA A 187 4.87 -18.56 4.87
N ASN A 188 3.94 -19.52 4.87
CA ASN A 188 3.21 -19.97 6.05
C ASN A 188 3.83 -21.23 6.68
N LEU A 189 4.99 -21.67 6.21
CA LEU A 189 5.71 -22.84 6.67
C LEU A 189 7.12 -22.45 7.17
N ARG A 190 7.63 -23.21 8.13
CA ARG A 190 9.03 -23.15 8.56
C ARG A 190 9.52 -24.55 8.88
N PHE A 191 10.81 -24.83 8.72
CA PHE A 191 11.39 -26.09 9.17
C PHE A 191 11.16 -26.28 10.67
N TYR A 192 10.89 -27.53 11.06
CA TYR A 192 10.69 -27.90 12.46
C TYR A 192 11.97 -27.80 13.30
N TYR A 193 13.14 -28.07 12.68
CA TYR A 193 14.45 -28.11 13.35
C TYR A 193 15.32 -26.86 13.14
N SER A 194 14.71 -25.70 12.85
CA SER A 194 15.48 -24.46 12.66
C SER A 194 15.87 -23.79 13.96
#